data_AF-A0A975J648-F1
#
_entry.id   AF-A0A975J648-F1
#
_cell.length_a   1.000
_cell.length_b   1.000
_cell.length_c   1.000
_cell.angle_alpha   90.00
_cell.angle_beta   90.00
_cell.angle_gamma   90.00
#
_symmetry.space_group_name_H-M   'P 1'
#
loop_
_entity.id
_entity.type
_entity.pdbx_description
1 polymer ?
#
loop_
_entity_poly.entity_id
_entity_poly.type
_entity_poly.pdbx_seq_one_letter_code
_entity_poly.pdbx_strand_id
1 'polypeptide(L)'
;MDKRSKTMIIVTIFLLFLLIIKSTVIDPVGELVGDSEKYRLYTLQTSPLNGGLLEKAGLLTYRVVKVKQDSIEGNTEVLLKIENSDEWTSDILEGQYSGKVRAYLFYFIPVKDINFRGGFVKDEK
;
A
#
# COMPACT_ATOMS: atom_id res chain seq x y z
N MET A 1 -29.62 28.49 -15.30
CA MET A 1 -28.28 27.92 -15.51
C MET A 1 -28.08 27.77 -17.00
N ASP A 2 -27.05 28.39 -17.57
CA ASP A 2 -26.82 28.37 -19.01
C ASP A 2 -26.53 26.93 -19.48
N LYS A 3 -26.89 26.59 -20.74
CA LYS A 3 -26.67 25.24 -21.32
C LYS A 3 -25.20 24.84 -21.18
N ARG A 4 -24.28 25.81 -21.34
CA ARG A 4 -22.84 25.63 -21.18
C ARG A 4 -22.45 25.23 -19.75
N SER A 5 -22.99 25.91 -18.73
CA SER A 5 -22.73 25.58 -17.33
C SER A 5 -23.25 24.19 -16.96
N LYS A 6 -24.42 23.80 -17.49
CA LYS A 6 -24.99 22.47 -17.27
C LYS A 6 -24.12 21.37 -17.89
N THR A 7 -23.64 21.57 -19.11
CA THR A 7 -22.70 20.64 -19.76
C THR A 7 -21.39 20.52 -18.99
N MET A 8 -20.82 21.64 -18.53
CA MET A 8 -19.58 21.64 -17.77
C MET A 8 -19.72 20.81 -16.48
N ILE A 9 -20.79 21.01 -15.71
CA ILE A 9 -21.07 20.24 -14.48
C ILE A 9 -21.20 18.74 -14.78
N ILE A 10 -21.93 18.38 -15.84
CA ILE A 10 -22.11 16.96 -16.23
C ILE A 10 -20.75 16.33 -16.56
N VAL A 11 -19.92 17.03 -17.33
CA VAL A 11 -18.57 16.55 -17.69
C VAL A 11 -17.69 16.40 -16.45
N THR A 12 -17.75 17.36 -15.51
CA THR A 12 -17.02 17.27 -14.24
C THR A 12 -17.45 16.07 -13.41
N ILE A 13 -18.76 15.82 -13.27
CA ILE A 13 -19.27 14.66 -12.53
C ILE A 13 -18.83 13.35 -13.21
N PHE A 14 -18.90 13.30 -14.54
CA PHE A 14 -18.46 12.13 -15.31
C PHE A 14 -16.97 11.85 -15.14
N LEU A 15 -16.12 12.88 -15.23
CA LEU A 15 -14.68 12.77 -14.97
C LEU A 15 -14.39 12.33 -13.53
N LEU A 16 -15.13 12.88 -12.55
CA LEU A 16 -15.00 12.47 -11.15
C LEU A 16 -15.28 10.98 -10.99
N PHE A 17 -16.35 10.48 -11.63
CA PHE A 17 -16.72 9.06 -11.59
C PHE A 17 -15.65 8.17 -12.22
N LEU A 18 -15.09 8.57 -13.37
CA LEU A 18 -13.97 7.85 -14.00
C LEU A 18 -12.73 7.80 -13.11
N LEU A 19 -12.41 8.88 -12.40
CA LEU A 19 -11.29 8.91 -11.46
C LEU A 19 -11.52 8.00 -10.27
N ILE A 20 -12.74 7.95 -9.73
CA ILE A 20 -13.12 7.05 -8.63
C ILE A 20 -12.96 5.58 -9.06
N ILE A 21 -13.51 5.20 -10.23
CA ILE A 21 -13.37 3.83 -10.74
C ILE A 21 -11.90 3.46 -10.93
N LYS A 22 -11.14 4.33 -11.60
CA LYS A 22 -9.71 4.10 -11.85
C LYS A 22 -8.96 3.86 -10.54
N SER A 23 -9.20 4.69 -9.53
CA SER A 23 -8.52 4.55 -8.24
C SER A 23 -8.96 3.29 -7.49
N THR A 24 -10.25 2.93 -7.55
CA THR A 24 -10.75 1.76 -6.81
C THR A 24 -10.33 0.44 -7.44
N VAL A 25 -10.28 0.38 -8.78
CA VAL A 25 -10.01 -0.87 -9.52
C VAL A 25 -8.52 -1.08 -9.81
N ILE A 26 -7.75 -0.01 -10.06
CA ILE A 26 -6.36 -0.13 -10.52
C ILE A 26 -5.36 0.00 -9.37
N ASP A 27 -5.69 0.68 -8.27
CA ASP A 27 -4.73 0.87 -7.17
C ASP A 27 -4.54 -0.31 -6.21
N PRO A 28 -5.49 -1.24 -5.96
CA PRO A 28 -5.21 -2.36 -5.06
C PRO A 28 -4.46 -3.48 -5.77
N VAL A 29 -3.44 -4.04 -5.11
CA VAL A 29 -2.98 -5.39 -5.45
C VAL A 29 -4.15 -6.34 -5.28
N GLY A 30 -4.41 -7.18 -6.28
CA GLY A 30 -5.48 -8.19 -6.22
C GLY A 30 -5.27 -9.18 -5.06
N GLU A 31 -6.12 -10.20 -4.98
CA GLU A 31 -5.93 -11.28 -4.01
C GLU A 31 -4.56 -11.93 -4.23
N LEU A 32 -3.69 -11.77 -3.23
CA LEU A 32 -2.37 -12.38 -3.17
C LEU A 32 -2.50 -13.63 -2.31
N VAL A 33 -1.80 -14.71 -2.67
CA VAL A 33 -1.86 -16.01 -1.97
C VAL A 33 -0.47 -16.37 -1.46
N GLY A 34 -0.40 -16.97 -0.26
CA GLY A 34 0.84 -17.50 0.33
C GLY A 34 1.83 -16.40 0.72
N ASP A 35 3.10 -16.55 0.35
CA ASP A 35 4.20 -15.67 0.75
C ASP A 35 4.03 -14.22 0.26
N SER A 36 3.36 -14.04 -0.89
CA SER A 36 3.05 -12.72 -1.41
C SER A 36 2.07 -11.93 -0.53
N GLU A 37 1.15 -12.63 0.16
CA GLU A 37 0.25 -12.01 1.13
C GLU A 37 0.98 -11.63 2.42
N LYS A 38 1.86 -12.51 2.91
CA LYS A 38 2.73 -12.22 4.05
C LYS A 38 3.58 -10.97 3.77
N TYR A 39 4.15 -10.85 2.58
CA TYR A 39 4.90 -9.66 2.19
C TYR A 39 4.02 -8.40 2.06
N ARG A 40 2.76 -8.54 1.59
CA ARG A 40 1.77 -7.44 1.60
C ARG A 40 1.52 -6.94 3.03
N LEU A 41 1.32 -7.84 3.98
CA LEU A 41 1.08 -7.50 5.39
C LEU A 41 2.31 -6.83 6.01
N TYR A 42 3.50 -7.38 5.79
CA TYR A 42 4.76 -6.80 6.24
C TYR A 42 4.94 -5.36 5.76
N THR A 43 4.76 -5.12 4.46
CA THR A 43 4.92 -3.78 3.88
C THR A 43 3.88 -2.80 4.41
N LEU A 44 2.63 -3.24 4.60
CA LEU A 44 1.58 -2.41 5.16
C LEU A 44 1.83 -2.04 6.63
N GLN A 45 2.29 -3.00 7.45
CA GLN A 45 2.59 -2.78 8.87
C GLN A 45 3.84 -1.91 9.08
N THR A 46 4.82 -2.00 8.18
CA THR A 46 6.07 -1.23 8.26
C THR A 46 5.92 0.19 7.71
N SER A 47 4.96 0.43 6.80
CA SER A 47 4.70 1.74 6.19
C SER A 47 4.38 2.90 7.15
N PRO A 48 3.52 2.74 8.18
CA PRO A 48 3.21 3.80 9.14
C PRO A 48 4.39 4.18 10.06
N LEU A 49 5.44 3.37 10.12
CA LEU A 49 6.53 3.59 11.09
C LEU A 49 7.34 4.88 10.87
N ASN A 50 7.13 5.60 9.74
CA ASN A 50 7.81 6.85 9.40
C ASN A 50 6.88 8.08 9.32
N GLY A 51 5.73 8.03 10.00
CA GLY A 51 4.66 9.03 9.93
C GLY A 51 4.89 10.36 10.66
N GLY A 52 4.83 11.48 9.94
CA GLY A 52 4.73 12.82 10.53
C GLY A 52 3.38 13.08 11.22
N LEU A 53 3.12 14.33 11.61
CA LEU A 53 1.89 14.76 12.32
C LEU A 53 0.58 14.33 11.62
N LEU A 54 0.58 14.29 10.28
CA LEU A 54 -0.59 13.93 9.47
C LEU A 54 -1.02 12.46 9.64
N GLU A 55 -0.08 11.58 9.95
CA GLU A 55 -0.39 10.18 10.22
C GLU A 55 -1.04 10.02 11.60
N LYS A 56 -0.49 10.71 12.61
CA LYS A 56 -1.05 10.72 13.97
C LYS A 56 -2.46 11.29 14.02
N ALA A 57 -2.79 12.19 13.09
CA ALA A 57 -4.13 12.75 12.93
C ALA A 57 -5.13 11.78 12.26
N GLY A 58 -4.70 10.60 11.81
CA GLY A 58 -5.57 9.60 11.17
C GLY A 58 -6.05 10.00 9.76
N LEU A 59 -5.40 10.99 9.13
CA LEU A 59 -5.81 11.51 7.81
C LEU A 59 -5.17 10.75 6.64
N LEU A 60 -4.13 9.96 6.93
CA LEU A 60 -3.40 9.18 5.95
C LEU A 60 -3.86 7.72 5.96
N THR A 61 -4.14 7.21 4.76
CA THR A 61 -4.45 5.80 4.52
C THR A 61 -3.35 5.20 3.67
N TYR A 62 -2.76 4.11 4.13
CA TYR A 62 -1.74 3.37 3.38
C TYR A 62 -2.38 2.21 2.62
N ARG A 63 -2.03 2.06 1.34
CA ARG A 63 -2.45 0.92 0.52
C ARG A 63 -1.28 0.34 -0.23
N VAL A 64 -1.19 -0.99 -0.24
CA VAL A 64 -0.20 -1.71 -1.05
C VAL A 64 -0.68 -1.69 -2.50
N VAL A 65 0.10 -1.05 -3.36
CA VAL A 65 -0.20 -0.86 -4.80
C VAL A 65 0.52 -1.88 -5.66
N LYS A 66 1.63 -2.43 -5.16
CA LYS A 66 2.36 -3.48 -5.87
C LYS A 66 3.05 -4.41 -4.87
N VAL A 67 2.98 -5.70 -5.12
CA VAL A 67 3.86 -6.72 -4.55
C VAL A 67 4.38 -7.54 -5.72
N LYS A 68 5.67 -7.80 -5.73
CA LYS A 68 6.31 -8.59 -6.78
C LYS A 68 7.41 -9.45 -6.17
N GLN A 69 7.47 -10.71 -6.57
CA GLN A 69 8.65 -11.54 -6.38
C GLN A 69 9.65 -11.20 -7.49
N ASP A 70 10.81 -10.68 -7.09
CA ASP A 70 11.88 -10.29 -8.02
C ASP A 70 12.82 -11.46 -8.36
N SER A 71 12.98 -12.40 -7.44
CA SER A 71 13.77 -13.62 -7.64
C SER A 71 13.16 -14.79 -6.87
N ILE A 72 13.26 -16.00 -7.43
CA ILE A 72 12.93 -17.25 -6.74
C ILE A 72 14.11 -17.67 -5.83
N GLU A 73 15.33 -17.25 -6.17
CA GLU A 73 16.53 -17.55 -5.40
C GLU A 73 16.71 -16.55 -4.24
N GLY A 74 17.11 -17.08 -3.08
CA GLY A 74 17.32 -16.32 -1.84
C GLY A 74 16.11 -16.38 -0.91
N ASN A 75 16.22 -15.74 0.26
CA ASN A 75 15.17 -15.68 1.27
C ASN A 75 14.91 -14.22 1.68
N THR A 76 13.65 -13.90 1.98
CA THR A 76 13.26 -12.61 2.53
C THR A 76 12.70 -12.81 3.93
N GLU A 77 13.39 -12.30 4.94
CA GLU A 77 12.89 -12.31 6.32
C GLU A 77 11.96 -11.12 6.56
N VAL A 78 10.72 -11.40 6.95
CA VAL A 78 9.71 -10.40 7.26
C VAL A 78 9.32 -10.45 8.73
N LEU A 79 8.99 -9.29 9.29
CA LEU A 79 8.45 -9.17 10.65
C LEU A 79 6.96 -8.89 10.58
N LEU A 80 6.16 -9.84 11.05
CA LEU A 80 4.70 -9.72 11.06
C LEU A 80 4.22 -9.58 12.49
N LYS A 81 3.33 -8.62 12.72
CA LYS A 81 2.59 -8.53 13.98
C LYS A 81 1.41 -9.49 13.93
N ILE A 82 1.29 -10.37 14.94
CA ILE A 82 0.19 -11.33 15.04
C ILE A 82 -1.12 -10.58 15.34
N GLU A 83 -2.18 -10.92 14.62
CA GLU A 83 -3.50 -10.33 14.83
C GLU A 83 -4.00 -10.69 16.25
N ASN A 84 -4.27 -9.68 17.08
CA ASN A 84 -4.63 -9.77 18.51
C ASN A 84 -3.49 -10.02 19.51
N SER A 85 -2.22 -9.92 19.09
CA SER A 85 -1.07 -9.87 20.01
C SER A 85 -0.19 -8.66 19.73
N ASP A 86 0.46 -8.12 20.76
CA ASP A 86 1.53 -7.12 20.58
C ASP A 86 2.87 -7.76 20.19
N GLU A 87 2.89 -9.08 19.99
CA GLU A 87 4.06 -9.85 19.59
C GLU A 87 4.34 -9.76 18.09
N TRP A 88 5.62 -9.56 17.78
CA TRP A 88 6.17 -9.61 16.43
C TRP A 88 6.78 -10.99 16.19
N THR A 89 6.39 -11.65 15.10
CA THR A 89 7.00 -12.89 14.63
C THR A 89 7.84 -12.64 13.40
N SER A 90 9.03 -13.23 13.35
CA SER A 90 9.84 -13.31 12.13
C SER A 90 9.36 -14.49 11.29
N ASP A 91 9.15 -14.29 10.00
CA ASP A 91 8.83 -15.34 9.05
C ASP A 91 9.79 -15.25 7.84
N ILE A 92 10.21 -16.39 7.32
CA ILE A 92 11.16 -16.45 6.20
C ILE A 92 10.39 -16.85 4.96
N LEU A 93 10.35 -15.95 3.97
CA LEU A 93 9.71 -16.18 2.69
C LEU A 93 10.75 -16.66 1.67
N GLU A 94 10.38 -17.64 0.85
CA GLU A 94 11.24 -18.11 -0.24
C GLU A 94 11.23 -17.12 -1.40
N GLY A 95 12.42 -16.68 -1.80
CA GLY A 95 12.65 -15.68 -2.84
C GLY A 95 12.81 -14.26 -2.31
N GLN A 96 13.13 -13.35 -3.25
CA GLN A 96 13.25 -11.92 -2.99
C GLN A 96 11.98 -11.20 -3.42
N TYR A 97 11.46 -10.35 -2.54
CA TYR A 97 10.24 -9.58 -2.79
C TYR A 97 10.50 -8.08 -2.82
N SER A 98 9.73 -7.36 -3.62
CA SER A 98 9.60 -5.91 -3.57
C SER A 98 8.13 -5.50 -3.50
N GLY A 99 7.92 -4.39 -2.80
CA GLY A 99 6.60 -3.86 -2.50
C GLY A 99 6.55 -2.36 -2.76
N LYS A 100 5.38 -1.88 -3.15
CA LYS A 100 5.10 -0.45 -3.24
C LYS A 100 3.87 -0.16 -2.42
N VAL A 101 4.02 0.70 -1.42
CA VAL A 101 2.92 1.23 -0.62
C VAL A 101 2.73 2.69 -0.95
N ARG A 102 1.49 3.10 -1.13
CA ARG A 102 1.11 4.48 -1.40
C ARG A 102 0.28 5.01 -0.25
N ALA A 103 0.66 6.19 0.22
CA ALA A 103 -0.11 6.95 1.19
C ALA A 103 -1.12 7.83 0.45
N TYR A 104 -2.35 7.81 0.94
CA TYR A 104 -3.46 8.61 0.45
C TYR A 104 -3.96 9.55 1.55
N LEU A 105 -4.11 10.82 1.23
CA LEU A 105 -4.84 11.77 2.06
C LEU A 105 -6.34 11.64 1.76
N PHE A 106 -7.16 11.60 2.81
CA PHE A 106 -8.62 11.42 2.70
C PHE A 106 -9.01 10.18 1.86
N TYR A 107 -8.25 9.09 1.90
CA TYR A 107 -8.48 7.83 1.16
C TYR A 107 -8.32 7.85 -0.37
N PHE A 108 -8.26 9.01 -1.04
CA PHE A 108 -8.23 9.08 -2.51
C PHE A 108 -7.13 9.96 -3.12
N ILE A 109 -6.53 10.89 -2.36
CA ILE A 109 -5.48 11.77 -2.92
C ILE A 109 -4.11 11.14 -2.64
N PRO A 110 -3.38 10.62 -3.65
CA PRO A 110 -2.06 10.07 -3.42
C PRO A 110 -1.07 11.18 -3.03
N VAL A 111 -0.39 11.02 -1.90
CA VAL A 111 0.56 12.02 -1.38
C VAL A 111 2.01 11.54 -1.36
N LYS A 112 2.23 10.23 -1.20
CA LYS A 112 3.58 9.66 -1.10
C LYS A 112 3.62 8.21 -1.56
N ASP A 113 4.66 7.86 -2.29
CA ASP A 113 4.98 6.48 -2.65
C ASP A 113 6.19 6.01 -1.82
N ILE A 114 6.06 4.84 -1.19
CA ILE A 114 7.09 4.16 -0.39
C ILE A 114 7.40 2.84 -1.07
N ASN A 115 8.66 2.63 -1.43
CA ASN A 115 9.11 1.40 -2.07
C ASN A 115 9.90 0.58 -1.05
N PHE A 116 9.52 -0.68 -0.89
CA PHE A 116 10.19 -1.68 -0.08
C PHE A 116 10.90 -2.67 -1.00
N ARG A 117 12.13 -3.04 -0.66
CA ARG A 117 12.91 -4.06 -1.35
C ARG A 117 13.50 -4.99 -0.30
N GLY A 118 13.27 -6.29 -0.42
CA GLY A 118 13.73 -7.28 0.54
C GLY A 118 13.02 -7.18 1.89
N GLY A 119 13.70 -7.68 2.92
CA GLY A 119 13.19 -7.86 4.27
C GLY A 119 13.95 -7.02 5.31
N PHE A 120 13.75 -7.32 6.59
CA PHE A 120 14.54 -6.69 7.63
C PHE A 120 15.96 -7.29 7.60
N VAL A 121 16.99 -6.45 7.49
CA VAL A 121 18.38 -6.89 7.71
C VAL A 121 18.58 -6.82 9.21
N LYS A 122 18.70 -7.98 9.86
CA LYS A 122 19.15 -8.05 11.25
C LYS A 122 20.59 -7.56 11.26
N ASP A 123 20.82 -6.33 11.74
CA ASP A 123 22.17 -5.89 12.09
C ASP A 123 22.66 -6.80 13.22
N GLU A 124 23.43 -7.84 12.87
CA GLU A 124 24.19 -8.62 13.84
C GLU A 124 25.22 -7.70 14.49
N LYS A 125 25.00 -7.38 15.77
CA LYS A 125 25.99 -6.75 16.65
C LYS A 125 26.55 -7.78 17.62
#